data_AF-A0A1Y2T1M8-F1
#
_entry.id   AF-A0A1Y2T1M8-F1
#
_cell.length_a   1.000
_cell.length_b   1.000
_cell.length_c   1.000
_cell.angle_alpha   90.00
_cell.angle_beta   90.00
_cell.angle_gamma   90.00
#
_symmetry.space_group_name_H-M   'P 1'
#
loop_
_entity.id
_entity.type
_entity.pdbx_description
1 polymer ?
#
loop_
_entity_poly.entity_id
_entity_poly.type
_entity_poly.pdbx_seq_one_letter_code
_entity_poly.pdbx_strand_id
1 'polypeptide(L)' 'MGCLPSWGGRRGRLEPIPGSLPDLTQLPRGCAFADRCAFALPQCREEEIPLRAMPDGRRVSCIRAEEAMVG' A
#
# COMPACT_ATOMS: atom_id res chain seq x y z
N MET A 1 -4.65 -19.15 -18.17
CA MET A 1 -3.24 -19.35 -18.57
C MET A 1 -2.39 -18.34 -17.82
N GLY A 2 -1.50 -18.82 -16.94
CA GLY A 2 -1.11 -18.12 -15.71
C GLY A 2 0.25 -17.40 -15.72
N CYS A 3 0.30 -16.31 -14.96
CA CYS A 3 1.48 -15.48 -14.69
C CYS A 3 1.93 -15.63 -13.22
N LEU A 4 1.84 -16.84 -12.66
CA LEU A 4 2.17 -17.11 -11.26
C LEU A 4 3.45 -17.96 -11.19
N PRO A 5 4.59 -17.40 -10.71
CA PRO A 5 5.79 -18.19 -10.50
C PRO A 5 5.52 -19.25 -9.43
N SER A 6 5.92 -20.49 -9.70
CA SER A 6 5.73 -21.62 -8.80
C SER A 6 6.76 -21.59 -7.66
N TRP A 7 6.39 -21.03 -6.51
CA TRP A 7 7.21 -21.10 -5.30
C TRP A 7 6.69 -22.22 -4.41
N GLY A 8 7.33 -23.38 -4.54
CA GLY A 8 7.13 -24.55 -3.68
C GLY A 8 7.44 -24.19 -2.22
N GLY A 9 6.42 -24.20 -1.39
CA GLY A 9 6.54 -23.94 0.04
C GLY A 9 5.21 -23.46 0.58
N ARG A 10 4.47 -24.39 1.19
CA ARG A 10 3.28 -24.19 2.06
C ARG A 10 3.28 -22.83 2.77
N ARG A 11 2.73 -21.82 2.10
CA ARG A 11 2.29 -20.54 2.69
C ARG A 11 0.77 -20.61 2.68
N GLY A 12 0.15 -20.24 3.81
CA GLY A 12 -1.30 -20.22 3.95
C GLY A 12 -1.98 -19.49 2.80
N ARG A 13 -3.30 -19.72 2.64
CA ARG A 13 -4.08 -19.11 1.58
C ARG A 13 -3.75 -17.62 1.50
N LEU A 14 -3.24 -17.18 0.34
CA LEU A 14 -3.01 -15.77 0.09
C LEU A 14 -4.37 -15.10 0.12
N GLU A 15 -4.64 -14.27 1.13
CA GLU A 15 -5.85 -13.48 1.17
C GLU A 15 -5.74 -12.42 0.06
N PRO A 16 -6.56 -12.50 -1.01
CA PRO A 16 -6.53 -11.48 -2.03
C PRO A 16 -7.02 -10.18 -1.42
N ILE A 17 -6.30 -9.07 -1.66
CA ILE A 17 -6.80 -7.75 -1.28
C ILE A 17 -8.05 -7.48 -2.13
N PRO A 18 -9.24 -7.32 -1.53
CA PRO A 18 -10.47 -7.10 -2.27
C PRO A 18 -10.43 -5.74 -2.99
N GLY A 19 -11.06 -5.66 -4.17
CA GLY A 19 -11.19 -4.42 -4.96
C GLY A 19 -10.42 -4.41 -6.28
N SER A 20 -10.81 -3.51 -7.18
CA SER A 20 -10.18 -3.28 -8.48
C SER A 20 -9.09 -2.21 -8.38
N LEU A 21 -8.14 -2.17 -9.33
CA LEU A 21 -7.23 -1.05 -9.45
C LEU A 21 -8.04 0.24 -9.64
N PRO A 22 -7.74 1.33 -8.91
CA PRO A 22 -8.37 2.62 -9.17
C PRO A 22 -8.02 3.06 -10.59
N ASP A 23 -8.94 3.81 -11.20
CA ASP A 23 -8.71 4.36 -12.53
C ASP A 23 -7.49 5.31 -12.49
N LEU A 24 -6.46 4.99 -13.28
CA LEU A 24 -5.20 5.74 -13.29
C LEU A 24 -5.35 7.16 -13.86
N THR A 25 -6.49 7.48 -14.49
CA THR A 25 -6.81 8.83 -14.97
C THR A 25 -7.54 9.66 -13.92
N GLN A 26 -8.11 9.01 -12.89
CA GLN A 26 -8.77 9.63 -11.75
C GLN A 26 -8.09 9.25 -10.45
N LEU A 27 -6.78 9.54 -10.35
CA LEU A 27 -6.05 9.33 -9.10
C LEU A 27 -6.76 10.10 -7.97
N PRO A 28 -7.17 9.41 -6.89
CA PRO A 28 -7.80 10.06 -5.76
C PRO A 28 -6.81 11.03 -5.11
N ARG A 29 -7.33 12.11 -4.53
CA ARG A 29 -6.50 13.00 -3.72
C ARG A 29 -5.92 12.22 -2.54
N GLY A 30 -4.67 12.51 -2.20
CA GLY A 30 -3.95 11.81 -1.14
C GLY A 30 -3.40 10.45 -1.55
N CYS A 31 -3.69 9.40 -0.77
CA CYS A 31 -3.12 8.07 -0.91
C CYS A 31 -3.86 7.22 -1.93
N ALA A 32 -3.17 6.76 -2.97
CA ALA A 32 -3.71 5.81 -3.95
C ALA A 32 -4.20 4.48 -3.33
N PHE A 33 -3.72 4.14 -2.13
CA PHE A 33 -4.07 2.92 -1.42
C PHE A 33 -5.18 3.12 -0.39
N ALA A 34 -5.68 4.33 -0.16
CA ALA A 34 -6.64 4.62 0.92
C ALA A 34 -7.90 3.74 0.88
N ASP A 35 -8.39 3.41 -0.32
CA ASP A 35 -9.60 2.60 -0.52
C ASP A 35 -9.42 1.14 -0.09
N ARG A 36 -8.20 0.60 -0.19
CA ARG A 36 -7.89 -0.82 0.11
C ARG A 36 -6.98 -1.03 1.31
N CYS A 37 -6.53 0.06 1.96
CA CYS A 37 -5.62 -0.01 3.10
C CYS A 37 -6.40 -0.26 4.39
N ALA A 38 -6.11 -1.37 5.07
CA ALA A 38 -6.71 -1.71 6.37
C ALA A 38 -6.36 -0.71 7.49
N PHE A 39 -5.36 0.15 7.27
CA PHE A 39 -4.89 1.17 8.19
C PHE A 39 -5.22 2.60 7.73
N ALA A 40 -6.12 2.74 6.74
CA ALA A 40 -6.46 4.04 6.18
C ALA A 40 -7.14 4.95 7.23
N LEU A 41 -6.66 6.18 7.31
CA LEU A 41 -7.27 7.26 8.08
C LEU A 41 -8.02 8.23 7.14
N PRO A 42 -8.91 9.10 7.66
CA PRO A 42 -9.54 10.15 6.86
C PRO A 42 -8.50 11.03 6.14
N GLN A 43 -7.41 11.37 6.82
CA GLN A 43 -6.31 12.16 6.23
C GLN A 43 -5.67 11.49 5.01
N CYS A 44 -5.75 10.16 4.88
CA CYS A 44 -5.25 9.46 3.68
C CYS A 44 -6.01 9.81 2.41
N ARG A 45 -7.23 10.36 2.50
CA ARG A 45 -8.11 10.68 1.36
C ARG A 45 -8.16 12.17 1.02
N GLU A 46 -7.64 13.01 1.91
CA GLU A 46 -7.80 14.47 1.83
C GLU A 46 -6.47 15.19 1.55
N GLU A 47 -5.37 14.73 2.14
CA GLU A 47 -4.07 15.41 2.07
C GLU A 47 -3.03 14.62 1.24
N GLU A 48 -2.20 15.35 0.50
CA GLU A 48 -1.03 14.78 -0.17
C GLU A 48 -0.04 14.21 0.86
N ILE A 49 0.37 12.95 0.67
CA ILE A 49 1.29 12.29 1.58
C ILE A 49 2.73 12.48 1.09
N PRO A 50 3.60 13.18 1.85
CA PRO A 50 4.98 13.40 1.43
C PRO A 50 5.78 12.10 1.39
N LEU A 51 6.70 12.02 0.44
CA LEU A 51 7.65 10.92 0.34
C LEU A 51 8.75 11.09 1.38
N ARG A 52 8.86 10.13 2.31
CA ARG A 52 9.87 10.11 3.38
C ARG A 52 10.97 9.11 3.05
N ALA A 53 12.22 9.44 3.39
CA ALA A 53 13.34 8.50 3.32
C ALA A 53 13.41 7.67 4.61
N MET A 54 13.65 6.37 4.46
CA MET A 54 13.88 5.43 5.56
C MET A 54 15.39 5.25 5.79
N PRO A 55 15.82 4.88 7.01
CA PRO A 55 17.25 4.72 7.34
C PRO A 55 17.96 3.67 6.49
N ASP A 56 17.24 2.70 5.94
CA ASP A 56 17.77 1.65 5.07
C ASP A 56 17.76 2.02 3.56
N GLY A 57 17.48 3.29 3.23
CA GLY A 57 17.53 3.82 1.86
C GLY A 57 16.24 3.66 1.05
N ARG A 58 15.21 3.00 1.60
CA ARG A 58 13.87 2.95 1.02
C ARG A 58 13.18 4.32 1.10
N ARG A 59 12.16 4.52 0.26
CA ARG A 59 11.29 5.69 0.29
C ARG A 59 9.85 5.26 0.50
N VAL A 60 9.13 5.95 1.38
CA VAL A 60 7.77 5.60 1.81
C VAL A 60 6.88 6.83 1.78
N SER A 61 5.71 6.71 1.14
CA SER A 61 4.63 7.71 1.18
C SER A 61 3.47 7.12 1.98
N CYS A 62 3.61 7.12 3.31
CA CYS A 62 2.58 6.63 4.24
C CYS A 62 2.52 7.59 5.44
N ILE A 63 1.32 7.98 5.89
CA ILE A 63 1.18 8.86 7.06
C ILE A 63 1.71 8.18 8.33
N ARG A 64 1.55 6.85 8.41
CA ARG A 64 2.02 6.00 9.51
C ARG A 64 3.44 5.46 9.28
N ALA A 65 4.24 6.10 8.43
CA ALA A 65 5.60 5.64 8.13
C ALA A 65 6.46 5.54 9.40
N GLU A 66 6.18 6.36 10.41
CA GLU A 66 6.90 6.41 11.67
C GLU A 66 6.68 5.15 12.52
N GLU A 67 5.44 4.65 12.56
CA GLU A 67 5.11 3.39 13.24
C GLU A 67 5.75 2.20 12.54
N ALA A 68 5.89 2.27 11.21
CA ALA A 68 6.58 1.25 10.42
C ALA A 68 8.11 1.27 10.60
N MET A 69 8.69 2.32 11.20
CA MET A 69 10.11 2.37 11.56
C MET A 69 10.42 1.68 12.90
N VAL A 70 9.40 1.38 13.72
CA VAL A 70 9.55 0.81 15.08
C VAL A 70 9.31 -0.72 15.08
N GLY A 71 9.14 -1.33 13.91
CA GLY A 71 8.89 -2.77 13.73
C GLY A 71 10.09 -3.56 13.25
#